data_AF-A0A8J4TSR0-F1
#
_entry.id   AF-A0A8J4TSR0-F1
#
_cell.length_a   1.000
_cell.length_b   1.000
_cell.length_c   1.000
_cell.angle_alpha   90.00
_cell.angle_beta   90.00
_cell.angle_gamma   90.00
#
_symmetry.space_group_name_H-M   'P 1'
#
loop_
_entity.id
_entity.type
_entity.pdbx_description
1 polymer ?
#
loop_
_entity_poly.entity_id
_entity_poly.type
_entity_poly.pdbx_seq_one_letter_code
_entity_poly.pdbx_strand_id
1 'polypeptide(L)'
;MGSHLVRSYITERDTSPDPRGPLQHDPQFGFTEERKERESVATQEQMNMAMLPLEQRDYCAHYLIKLMKCKRDNFPNFLACKHERHDWDYCEHQ
;
A
#
# COMPACT_ATOMS: atom_id res chain seq x y z
N MET A 1 -1.70 -20.62 3.11
CA MET A 1 -0.51 -20.29 2.31
C MET A 1 0.67 -20.10 3.26
N GLY A 2 1.51 -21.13 3.47
CA GLY A 2 2.63 -21.09 4.42
C GLY A 2 3.75 -22.08 4.09
N SER A 3 3.68 -22.73 2.91
CA SER A 3 4.68 -23.68 2.44
C SER A 3 6.06 -23.06 2.26
N HIS A 4 6.13 -21.75 2.00
CA HIS A 4 7.39 -21.02 1.90
C HIS A 4 8.20 -21.06 3.22
N LEU A 5 7.54 -21.20 4.37
CA LEU A 5 8.22 -21.29 5.68
C LEU A 5 8.99 -22.61 5.80
N VAL A 6 8.39 -23.74 5.38
CA VAL A 6 9.09 -25.03 5.36
C VAL A 6 10.30 -24.96 4.44
N ARG A 7 10.16 -24.28 3.30
CA ARG A 7 11.26 -24.10 2.35
C ARG A 7 12.39 -23.25 2.94
N SER A 8 12.05 -22.10 3.52
CA SER A 8 13.04 -21.16 4.05
C SER A 8 13.74 -21.67 5.31
N TYR A 9 13.07 -22.48 6.14
CA TYR A 9 13.64 -22.94 7.41
C TYR A 9 14.19 -24.38 7.36
N ILE A 10 13.69 -25.26 6.50
CA ILE A 10 14.00 -26.70 6.55
C ILE A 10 14.75 -27.17 5.31
N THR A 11 14.20 -26.96 4.10
CA THR A 11 14.72 -27.62 2.90
C THR A 11 15.77 -26.80 2.16
N GLU A 12 15.52 -25.52 1.91
CA GLU A 12 16.31 -24.70 0.99
C GLU A 12 16.54 -23.29 1.56
N ARG A 13 17.46 -23.19 2.52
CA ARG A 13 17.80 -21.94 3.20
C ARG A 13 18.59 -20.98 2.30
N ASP A 14 19.48 -21.51 1.48
CA ASP A 14 20.41 -20.71 0.67
C ASP A 14 19.74 -20.05 -0.54
N THR A 15 18.68 -20.65 -1.06
CA THR A 15 17.94 -20.14 -2.24
C THR A 15 16.74 -19.28 -1.86
N SER A 16 16.25 -19.40 -0.62
CA SER A 16 15.08 -18.64 -0.15
C SER A 16 15.50 -17.23 0.28
N PRO A 17 14.85 -16.16 -0.21
CA PRO A 17 15.19 -14.80 0.20
C PRO A 17 14.80 -14.51 1.66
N ASP A 18 15.61 -13.72 2.36
CA ASP A 18 15.32 -13.25 3.73
C ASP A 18 14.32 -12.07 3.69
N PRO A 19 13.16 -12.14 4.38
CA PRO A 19 12.19 -11.06 4.42
C PRO A 19 12.66 -9.77 5.09
N ARG A 20 13.66 -9.83 5.99
CA ARG A 20 14.14 -8.64 6.73
C ARG A 20 15.25 -7.89 6.00
N GLY A 21 15.92 -8.56 5.07
CA GLY A 21 17.04 -8.00 4.33
C GLY A 21 16.58 -7.01 3.26
N PRO A 22 17.47 -6.12 2.81
CA PRO A 22 17.23 -5.33 1.61
C PRO A 22 17.12 -6.24 0.38
N LEU A 23 16.55 -5.71 -0.69
CA LEU A 23 16.52 -6.35 -1.99
C LEU A 23 17.95 -6.67 -2.44
N GLN A 24 18.23 -7.94 -2.75
CA GLN A 24 19.58 -8.39 -3.15
C GLN A 24 19.91 -8.07 -4.62
N HIS A 25 18.89 -7.80 -5.44
CA HIS A 25 19.04 -7.56 -6.87
C HIS A 25 18.59 -6.16 -7.24
N ASP A 26 19.15 -5.63 -8.32
CA ASP A 26 18.78 -4.33 -8.89
C ASP A 26 17.31 -4.34 -9.37
N PRO A 27 16.48 -3.36 -8.99
CA PRO A 27 15.11 -3.21 -9.49
C PRO A 27 14.93 -3.20 -11.01
N GLN A 28 15.98 -2.87 -11.78
CA GLN A 28 15.95 -2.83 -13.25
C GLN A 28 16.40 -4.16 -13.91
N PHE A 29 16.93 -5.12 -13.13
CA PHE A 29 17.44 -6.37 -13.66
C PHE A 29 16.34 -7.21 -14.32
N GLY A 30 16.46 -7.46 -15.63
CA GLY A 30 15.52 -8.27 -16.42
C GLY A 30 14.43 -7.48 -17.14
N PHE A 31 14.35 -6.17 -16.96
CA PHE A 31 13.50 -5.30 -17.77
C PHE A 31 14.29 -4.80 -18.99
N THR A 32 13.74 -5.02 -20.19
CA THR A 32 14.35 -4.56 -21.45
C THR A 32 14.21 -3.06 -21.66
N GLU A 33 13.21 -2.46 -21.03
CA GLU A 33 12.90 -1.02 -21.03
C GLU A 33 12.93 -0.49 -19.58
N GLU A 34 13.00 0.82 -19.40
CA GLU A 34 13.00 1.44 -18.07
C GLU A 34 11.68 1.16 -17.33
N ARG A 35 11.79 0.66 -16.10
CA ARG A 35 10.63 0.39 -15.25
C ARG A 35 9.94 1.71 -14.87
N LYS A 36 8.67 1.87 -15.27
CA LYS A 36 7.86 3.03 -14.87
C LYS A 36 7.72 3.11 -13.34
N GLU A 37 7.97 4.31 -12.80
CA GLU A 37 7.76 4.62 -11.38
C GLU A 37 6.27 4.69 -11.02
N ARG A 38 5.96 4.41 -9.74
CA ARG A 38 4.60 4.55 -9.21
C ARG A 38 4.30 6.03 -8.97
N GLU A 39 3.19 6.51 -9.54
CA GLU A 39 2.76 7.89 -9.40
C GLU A 39 1.93 8.06 -8.11
N SER A 40 2.30 9.04 -7.27
CA SER A 40 1.50 9.44 -6.11
C SER A 40 0.46 10.48 -6.52
N VAL A 41 -0.83 10.16 -6.36
CA VAL A 41 -1.93 11.08 -6.73
C VAL A 41 -2.13 12.20 -5.68
N ALA A 42 -1.93 11.90 -4.40
CA ALA A 42 -2.05 12.89 -3.32
C ALA A 42 -0.75 13.67 -3.13
N THR A 43 -0.84 14.99 -2.95
CA THR A 43 0.35 15.80 -2.62
C THR A 43 0.72 15.63 -1.15
N GLN A 44 2.00 15.80 -0.82
CA GLN A 44 2.49 15.71 0.57
C GLN A 44 1.82 16.74 1.49
N GLU A 45 1.56 17.94 0.97
CA GLU A 45 0.86 19.01 1.68
C GLU A 45 -0.58 18.59 2.02
N GLN A 46 -1.31 17.96 1.09
CA GLN A 46 -2.67 17.46 1.31
C GLN A 46 -2.71 16.41 2.42
N MET A 47 -1.76 15.47 2.44
CA MET A 47 -1.66 14.46 3.48
C MET A 47 -1.33 15.07 4.86
N ASN A 48 -0.52 16.13 4.88
CA ASN A 48 -0.19 16.84 6.11
C ASN A 48 -1.40 17.63 6.67
N MET A 49 -2.13 18.33 5.80
CA MET A 49 -3.36 19.03 6.17
C MET A 49 -4.44 18.08 6.70
N ALA A 50 -4.54 16.88 6.12
CA ALA A 50 -5.43 15.83 6.59
C ALA A 50 -4.94 15.11 7.86
N MET A 51 -3.76 15.47 8.38
CA MET A 51 -3.14 14.88 9.57
C MET A 51 -3.09 13.34 9.53
N LEU A 52 -2.70 12.77 8.38
CA LEU A 52 -2.61 11.32 8.24
C LEU A 52 -1.42 10.77 9.06
N PRO A 53 -1.58 9.60 9.72
CA PRO A 53 -0.47 8.90 10.36
C PRO A 53 0.53 8.43 9.31
N LEU A 54 1.80 8.30 9.67
CA LEU A 54 2.87 7.96 8.74
C LEU A 54 2.63 6.62 8.00
N GLU A 55 2.04 5.66 8.69
CA GLU A 55 1.72 4.33 8.15
C GLU A 55 0.65 4.36 7.04
N GLN A 56 -0.15 5.43 6.95
CA GLN A 56 -1.23 5.55 5.96
C GLN A 56 -0.86 6.52 4.83
N ARG A 57 0.39 6.98 4.77
CA ARG A 57 0.89 7.92 3.74
C ARG A 57 1.43 7.17 2.52
N ASP A 58 0.63 6.25 2.02
CA ASP A 58 0.98 5.41 0.88
C ASP A 58 0.49 6.00 -0.44
N TYR A 59 0.83 5.35 -1.56
CA TYR A 59 0.32 5.72 -2.89
C TYR A 59 -1.22 5.77 -2.95
N CYS A 60 -1.89 5.00 -2.08
CA CYS A 60 -3.33 4.92 -1.98
C CYS A 60 -4.00 6.02 -1.12
N ALA A 61 -3.23 6.90 -0.47
CA ALA A 61 -3.73 7.87 0.52
C ALA A 61 -4.83 8.81 0.00
N HIS A 62 -4.92 9.02 -1.32
CA HIS A 62 -5.94 9.83 -1.95
C HIS A 62 -7.37 9.32 -1.71
N TYR A 63 -7.58 8.00 -1.62
CA TYR A 63 -8.89 7.42 -1.28
C TYR A 63 -9.22 7.60 0.19
N LEU A 64 -8.22 7.48 1.07
CA LEU A 64 -8.40 7.67 2.50
C LEU A 64 -8.82 9.11 2.83
N ILE A 65 -8.24 10.10 2.14
CA ILE A 65 -8.66 11.51 2.28
C ILE A 65 -10.13 11.69 1.89
N LYS A 66 -10.60 11.04 0.81
CA LYS A 66 -12.02 11.08 0.40
C LYS A 66 -12.92 10.48 1.48
N LEU A 67 -12.57 9.29 1.97
CA LEU A 67 -13.31 8.61 3.02
C LEU A 67 -13.42 9.45 4.30
N MET A 68 -12.34 10.10 4.73
CA MET A 68 -12.36 10.97 5.91
C MET A 68 -13.25 12.20 5.68
N LYS A 69 -13.22 12.78 4.48
CA LYS A 69 -14.11 13.87 4.09
C LYS A 69 -15.57 13.44 4.12
N CYS A 70 -15.92 12.32 3.50
CA CYS A 70 -17.28 11.81 3.47
C CYS A 70 -17.82 11.45 4.87
N LYS A 71 -16.98 10.91 5.76
CA LYS A 71 -17.35 10.68 7.16
C LYS A 71 -17.67 11.98 7.90
N ARG A 72 -16.91 13.04 7.64
CA ARG A 72 -17.14 14.36 8.25
C ARG A 72 -18.43 15.00 7.73
N ASP A 73 -18.65 14.93 6.43
CA ASP A 73 -19.77 15.62 5.77
C ASP A 73 -21.13 14.93 6.02
N ASN A 74 -21.14 13.60 6.23
CA ASN A 74 -22.37 12.81 6.41
C ASN A 74 -22.71 12.47 7.88
N PHE A 75 -22.00 13.03 8.87
CA PHE A 75 -22.36 12.82 10.28
C PHE A 75 -23.76 13.39 10.58
N PRO A 76 -24.70 12.63 11.20
CA PRO A 76 -24.53 11.41 12.03
C PRO A 76 -24.72 10.06 11.31
N ASN A 77 -24.90 10.04 9.99
CA ASN A 77 -25.12 8.81 9.23
C ASN A 77 -23.80 8.10 8.90
N PHE A 78 -23.36 7.22 9.80
CA PHE A 78 -22.12 6.46 9.65
C PHE A 78 -22.13 5.42 8.51
N LEU A 79 -23.29 5.05 7.98
CA LEU A 79 -23.44 3.99 6.98
C LEU A 79 -23.42 4.49 5.54
N ALA A 80 -23.46 5.81 5.32
CA ALA A 80 -23.50 6.39 3.98
C ALA A 80 -22.19 6.18 3.17
N CYS A 81 -21.06 6.01 3.85
CA CYS A 81 -19.73 6.06 3.23
C CYS A 81 -19.12 4.70 2.84
N LYS A 82 -19.94 3.72 2.41
CA LYS A 82 -19.46 2.36 2.11
C LYS A 82 -18.66 2.28 0.81
N HIS A 83 -19.05 3.03 -0.20
CA HIS A 83 -18.39 3.01 -1.52
C HIS A 83 -16.95 3.50 -1.41
N GLU A 84 -16.73 4.65 -0.77
CA GLU A 84 -15.38 5.21 -0.61
C GLU A 84 -14.47 4.33 0.25
N ARG A 85 -15.06 3.58 1.21
CA ARG A 85 -14.33 2.59 1.99
C ARG A 85 -13.89 1.42 1.14
N HIS A 86 -14.79 0.89 0.33
CA HIS A 86 -14.48 -0.18 -0.60
C HIS A 86 -13.41 0.26 -1.62
N ASP A 87 -13.46 1.49 -2.11
CA ASP A 87 -12.46 2.01 -3.06
C ASP A 87 -11.05 2.09 -2.42
N TRP A 88 -10.99 2.49 -1.15
CA TRP A 88 -9.73 2.47 -0.38
C TRP A 88 -9.25 1.03 -0.15
N ASP A 89 -10.11 0.14 0.37
CA ASP A 89 -9.78 -1.26 0.63
C ASP A 89 -9.33 -2.00 -0.66
N TYR A 90 -9.95 -1.69 -1.80
CA TYR A 90 -9.61 -2.25 -3.11
C TYR A 90 -8.22 -1.79 -3.57
N CYS A 91 -7.90 -0.52 -3.36
CA CYS A 91 -6.61 0.04 -3.75
C CYS A 91 -5.46 -0.43 -2.83
N GLU A 92 -5.71 -0.68 -1.53
CA GLU A 92 -4.71 -1.33 -0.66
C GLU A 92 -4.45 -2.79 -1.01
N HIS A 93 -5.43 -3.46 -1.63
CA HIS A 93 -5.25 -4.83 -2.08
C HIS A 93 -4.38 -4.94 -3.34
N GLN A 94 -4.37 -3.91 -4.19
CA GLN A 94 -3.74 -3.91 -5.51
C GLN A 94 -2.20 -3.78 -5.46
#